data_AF-A0A949PFR0-F1
#
_entry.id   AF-A0A949PFR0-F1
#
_cell.length_a   1.000
_cell.length_b   1.000
_cell.length_c   1.000
_cell.angle_alpha   90.00
_cell.angle_beta   90.00
_cell.angle_gamma   90.00
#
_symmetry.space_group_name_H-M   'P 1'
#
loop_
_entity.id
_entity.type
_entity.pdbx_description
1 polymer ?
#
loop_
_entity_poly.entity_id
_entity_poly.type
_entity_poly.pdbx_seq_one_letter_code
_entity_poly.pdbx_strand_id
1 'polypeptide(L)'
;MENETLKEILSRAEDVGRKRGRSKHPDQLAAYAFDLLIVLRSLTKDRKHAFLSFLIGVAAEEAIRLAEGNKSSGPSFDQEKQEHADSALGDEISLPSAATAAAH
;
A
#
# COMPACT_ATOMS: atom_id res chain seq x y z
N MET A 1 -32.47 -3.30 17.04
CA MET A 1 -31.52 -2.20 17.26
C MET A 1 -30.29 -2.34 16.37
N GLU A 2 -29.67 -3.52 16.29
CA GLU A 2 -28.49 -3.78 15.45
C GLU A 2 -28.67 -3.49 13.95
N ASN A 3 -29.87 -3.70 13.41
CA ASN A 3 -30.17 -3.48 11.99
C ASN A 3 -30.14 -1.98 11.59
N GLU A 4 -30.55 -1.09 12.50
CA GLU A 4 -30.53 0.36 12.25
C GLU A 4 -29.10 0.92 12.36
N THR A 5 -28.30 0.43 13.31
CA THR A 5 -26.87 0.78 13.41
C THR A 5 -26.10 0.38 12.16
N LEU A 6 -26.35 -0.82 11.63
CA LEU A 6 -25.70 -1.29 10.41
C LEU A 6 -26.07 -0.42 9.21
N LYS A 7 -27.36 -0.07 9.05
CA LYS A 7 -27.82 0.84 7.98
C LYS A 7 -27.17 2.22 8.06
N GLU A 8 -27.06 2.79 9.26
CA GLU A 8 -26.40 4.09 9.45
C GLU A 8 -24.94 4.03 9.00
N ILE A 9 -24.23 2.95 9.36
CA ILE A 9 -22.82 2.77 9.00
C ILE A 9 -22.64 2.58 7.51
N LEU A 10 -23.50 1.77 6.86
CA LEU A 10 -23.49 1.58 5.41
C LEU A 10 -23.78 2.89 4.67
N SER A 11 -24.77 3.67 5.13
CA SER A 11 -25.06 5.00 4.59
C SER A 11 -23.84 5.94 4.71
N ARG A 12 -23.11 5.90 5.83
CA ARG A 12 -21.91 6.71 6.02
C ARG A 12 -20.77 6.25 5.10
N ALA A 13 -20.62 4.96 4.86
CA ALA A 13 -19.65 4.43 3.91
C ALA A 13 -19.97 4.87 2.47
N GLU A 14 -21.25 4.87 2.08
CA GLU A 14 -21.70 5.40 0.79
C GLU A 14 -21.46 6.91 0.65
N ASP A 15 -21.66 7.69 1.73
CA ASP A 15 -21.36 9.12 1.74
C ASP A 15 -19.87 9.42 1.56
N VAL A 16 -19.00 8.59 2.16
CA VAL A 16 -17.56 8.64 1.93
C VAL A 16 -17.25 8.30 0.46
N GLY A 17 -17.89 7.27 -0.10
CA GLY A 17 -17.84 6.90 -1.52
C GLY A 17 -18.15 8.06 -2.47
N ARG A 18 -19.22 8.81 -2.18
CA ARG A 18 -19.66 9.96 -2.98
C ARG A 18 -18.74 11.18 -2.88
N LYS A 19 -17.93 11.29 -1.82
CA LYS A 19 -16.97 12.39 -1.61
C LYS A 19 -15.58 12.09 -2.18
N ARG A 20 -15.38 10.90 -2.76
CA ARG A 20 -14.15 10.50 -3.44
C ARG A 20 -13.75 11.54 -4.50
N GLY A 21 -12.49 11.96 -4.49
CA GLY A 21 -11.98 12.99 -5.41
C GLY A 21 -11.99 14.43 -4.89
N ARG A 22 -12.50 14.69 -3.68
CA ARG A 22 -12.42 16.03 -3.03
C ARG A 22 -11.29 16.17 -2.01
N SER A 23 -10.52 15.11 -1.76
CA SER A 23 -9.40 15.19 -0.82
C SER A 23 -8.24 15.98 -1.43
N LYS A 24 -7.53 16.74 -0.60
CA LYS A 24 -6.29 17.44 -0.99
C LYS A 24 -5.05 16.55 -0.92
N HIS A 25 -5.26 15.27 -0.60
CA HIS A 25 -4.19 14.30 -0.44
C HIS A 25 -3.60 13.92 -1.81
N PRO A 26 -2.27 13.78 -1.93
CA PRO A 26 -1.63 13.34 -3.16
C PRO A 26 -2.13 11.97 -3.64
N ASP A 27 -2.34 11.02 -2.72
CA ASP A 27 -2.98 9.73 -3.04
C ASP A 27 -4.45 9.74 -2.58
N GLN A 28 -5.34 9.98 -3.54
CA GLN A 28 -6.78 10.02 -3.31
C GLN A 28 -7.38 8.64 -3.02
N LEU A 29 -6.77 7.56 -3.50
CA LEU A 29 -7.26 6.20 -3.25
C LEU A 29 -6.96 5.80 -1.81
N ALA A 30 -5.74 6.09 -1.33
CA ALA A 30 -5.34 5.87 0.04
C ALA A 30 -6.18 6.72 1.02
N ALA A 31 -6.42 8.00 0.69
CA ALA A 31 -7.30 8.86 1.50
C ALA A 31 -8.73 8.31 1.60
N TYR A 32 -9.26 7.80 0.48
CA TYR A 32 -10.57 7.16 0.46
C TYR A 32 -10.61 5.87 1.29
N ALA A 33 -9.57 5.03 1.20
CA ALA A 33 -9.45 3.83 2.02
C ALA A 33 -9.41 4.18 3.53
N PHE A 34 -8.68 5.24 3.90
CA PHE A 34 -8.66 5.74 5.28
C PHE A 34 -10.06 6.10 5.77
N ASP A 35 -10.80 6.92 5.02
CA ASP A 35 -12.16 7.33 5.42
C ASP A 35 -13.11 6.13 5.59
N LEU A 36 -13.01 5.12 4.71
CA LEU A 36 -13.78 3.88 4.83
C LEU A 36 -13.41 3.09 6.09
N LEU A 37 -12.12 2.98 6.40
CA LEU A 37 -11.64 2.27 7.59
C LEU A 37 -12.10 2.92 8.89
N ILE A 38 -12.18 4.26 8.92
CA ILE A 38 -12.75 4.99 10.06
C ILE A 38 -14.24 4.65 10.26
N VAL A 39 -15.01 4.56 9.17
CA VAL A 39 -16.41 4.12 9.23
C VAL A 39 -16.49 2.66 9.72
N LEU A 40 -15.66 1.78 9.18
CA LEU A 40 -15.66 0.34 9.51
C LEU A 40 -15.33 0.07 10.98
N ARG A 41 -14.43 0.86 11.59
CA ARG A 41 -14.09 0.76 13.02
C ARG A 41 -15.31 0.87 13.93
N SER A 42 -16.37 1.56 13.49
CA SER A 42 -17.60 1.68 14.28
C SER A 42 -18.39 0.38 14.42
N LEU A 43 -18.15 -0.62 13.54
CA LEU A 43 -18.71 -1.97 13.64
C LEU A 43 -17.98 -2.87 14.63
N THR A 44 -16.76 -2.51 15.02
CA THR A 44 -15.88 -3.33 15.86
C THR A 44 -15.77 -2.80 17.29
N LYS A 45 -16.84 -2.16 17.80
CA LYS A 45 -16.89 -1.57 19.16
C LYS A 45 -17.00 -2.61 20.27
N ASP A 46 -17.53 -3.80 19.98
CA ASP A 46 -17.64 -4.89 20.94
C ASP A 46 -16.25 -5.47 21.25
N ARG A 47 -15.98 -5.76 22.53
CA ARG A 47 -14.71 -6.30 23.01
C ARG A 47 -14.34 -7.61 22.33
N LYS A 48 -15.33 -8.42 21.90
CA LYS A 48 -15.08 -9.66 21.15
C LYS A 48 -14.42 -9.40 19.77
N HIS A 49 -14.53 -8.18 19.25
CA HIS A 49 -13.91 -7.75 17.99
C HIS A 49 -12.64 -6.91 18.19
N ALA A 50 -12.04 -6.92 19.38
CA ALA A 50 -10.88 -6.10 19.70
C ALA A 50 -9.70 -6.30 18.73
N PHE A 51 -9.40 -7.56 18.35
CA PHE A 51 -8.33 -7.85 17.40
C PHE A 51 -8.63 -7.29 16.00
N LEU A 52 -9.86 -7.41 15.52
CA LEU A 52 -10.27 -6.83 14.24
C LEU A 52 -10.22 -5.30 14.29
N SER A 53 -10.65 -4.69 15.39
CA SER A 53 -10.55 -3.24 15.63
C SER A 53 -9.10 -2.75 15.59
N PHE A 54 -8.18 -3.54 16.14
CA PHE A 54 -6.74 -3.29 16.07
C PHE A 54 -6.23 -3.33 14.63
N LEU A 55 -6.56 -4.38 13.85
CA LEU A 55 -6.15 -4.48 12.44
C LEU A 55 -6.68 -3.33 11.58
N ILE A 56 -7.94 -2.90 11.80
CA ILE A 56 -8.51 -1.72 11.14
C ILE A 56 -7.73 -0.46 11.48
N GLY A 57 -7.30 -0.32 12.74
CA GLY A 57 -6.44 0.79 13.18
C GLY A 57 -5.11 0.82 12.44
N VAL A 58 -4.41 -0.32 12.36
CA VAL A 58 -3.13 -0.45 11.64
C VAL A 58 -3.30 -0.13 10.15
N ALA A 59 -4.36 -0.64 9.52
CA ALA A 59 -4.65 -0.34 8.12
C ALA A 59 -4.95 1.15 7.91
N ALA A 60 -5.64 1.80 8.84
CA ALA A 60 -5.96 3.22 8.76
C ALA A 60 -4.69 4.08 8.89
N GLU A 61 -3.77 3.74 9.79
CA GLU A 61 -2.48 4.42 9.94
C GLU A 61 -1.63 4.32 8.66
N GLU A 62 -1.61 3.16 8.01
CA GLU A 62 -0.91 3.01 6.73
C GLU A 62 -1.62 3.78 5.60
N ALA A 63 -2.95 3.74 5.55
CA ALA A 63 -3.73 4.45 4.53
C ALA A 63 -3.52 5.97 4.61
N ILE A 64 -3.52 6.58 5.80
CA ILE A 64 -3.26 8.02 5.93
C ILE A 64 -1.80 8.36 5.60
N ARG A 65 -0.85 7.52 6.00
CA ARG A 65 0.57 7.68 5.63
C ARG A 65 0.75 7.74 4.12
N LEU A 66 0.14 6.79 3.39
CA LEU A 66 0.15 6.74 1.93
C LEU A 66 -0.59 7.94 1.32
N ALA A 67 -1.74 8.31 1.89
CA ALA A 67 -2.52 9.48 1.46
C ALA A 67 -1.70 10.77 1.55
N GLU A 68 -0.82 10.91 2.54
CA GLU A 68 0.10 12.04 2.70
C GLU A 68 1.31 12.01 1.75
N GLY A 69 1.45 10.95 0.93
CA GLY A 69 2.52 10.80 -0.05
C GLY A 69 3.79 10.14 0.51
N ASN A 70 3.73 9.58 1.71
CA ASN A 70 4.84 8.81 2.27
C ASN A 70 4.89 7.42 1.62
N LYS A 71 6.08 6.79 1.67
CA LYS A 71 6.26 5.41 1.22
C LYS A 71 5.59 4.43 2.18
N SER A 72 5.25 3.24 1.66
CA SER A 72 4.75 2.16 2.51
C SER A 72 5.75 1.80 3.60
N SER A 73 5.24 1.49 4.78
CA SER A 73 6.04 0.99 5.92
C SER A 73 6.31 -0.52 5.85
N GLY A 74 5.57 -1.24 5.00
CA GLY A 74 5.70 -2.67 4.81
C GLY A 74 6.74 -3.07 3.76
N PRO A 75 7.06 -4.38 3.67
CA PRO A 75 7.86 -4.90 2.58
C PRO A 75 7.18 -4.62 1.24
N SER A 76 7.96 -4.25 0.23
CA SER A 76 7.44 -4.09 -1.12
C SER A 76 7.13 -5.47 -1.68
N PHE A 77 5.86 -5.73 -1.98
CA PHE A 77 5.42 -7.00 -2.58
C PHE A 77 5.99 -7.22 -4.00
N ASP A 78 6.52 -6.17 -4.64
CA ASP A 78 7.12 -6.25 -5.98
C ASP A 78 8.60 -6.68 -5.97
N GLN A 79 9.25 -6.76 -4.81
CA GLN A 79 10.69 -7.08 -4.74
C GLN A 79 11.02 -8.52 -5.15
N GLU A 80 10.09 -9.46 -5.01
CA GLU A 80 10.34 -10.87 -5.37
C GLU A 80 10.41 -11.12 -6.89
N LYS A 81 9.91 -10.19 -7.72
CA LYS A 81 9.91 -10.37 -9.19
C LYS A 81 11.15 -9.81 -9.88
N GLN A 82 11.90 -8.94 -9.21
CA GLN A 82 12.96 -8.16 -9.86
C GLN A 82 14.36 -8.75 -9.67
N GLU A 83 14.63 -9.49 -8.59
CA GLU A 83 15.94 -10.12 -8.36
C GLU A 83 16.26 -11.29 -9.32
N HIS A 84 15.24 -11.88 -9.97
CA HIS A 84 15.46 -12.99 -10.91
C HIS A 84 15.78 -12.56 -12.36
N ALA A 85 15.59 -11.29 -12.72
CA ALA A 85 15.87 -10.81 -14.07
C ALA A 85 17.31 -10.28 -14.24
N ASP A 86 17.93 -9.76 -13.16
CA ASP A 86 19.25 -9.14 -13.23
C ASP A 86 20.42 -10.13 -13.02
N SER A 87 20.16 -11.38 -12.63
CA SER A 87 21.22 -12.42 -12.48
C SER A 87 21.51 -13.23 -13.75
N ALA A 88 20.85 -12.96 -14.89
CA ALA A 88 21.03 -13.74 -16.13
C ALA A 88 21.95 -13.08 -17.18
N LEU A 89 22.57 -11.94 -16.88
CA LEU A 89 23.49 -11.23 -17.80
C LEU A 89 24.71 -10.72 -17.04
N GLY A 90 25.61 -11.62 -16.66
CA GLY A 90 26.80 -11.21 -15.91
C GLY A 90 27.85 -12.30 -15.76
N ASP A 91 28.05 -13.13 -16.78
CA ASP A 91 29.27 -13.95 -16.87
C ASP A 91 29.68 -14.04 -18.34
N GLU A 92 31.00 -14.01 -18.57
CA GLU A 92 31.73 -13.94 -19.85
C GLU A 92 32.05 -12.51 -20.36
N ILE A 93 33.30 -12.03 -20.49
CA ILE A 93 34.65 -12.61 -20.46
C ILE A 93 35.63 -11.48 -20.07
N SER A 94 36.55 -11.78 -19.15
CA SER A 94 37.73 -10.97 -18.82
C SER A 94 38.69 -10.83 -20.03
N LEU A 95 39.16 -9.60 -20.26
CA LEU A 95 40.31 -9.30 -21.12
C LEU A 95 41.56 -10.08 -20.68
N PRO A 96 42.46 -10.42 -21.63
CA PRO A 96 43.88 -10.34 -21.36
C PRO A 96 44.54 -9.26 -22.23
N SER A 97 45.25 -8.39 -21.53
CA SER A 97 46.31 -7.49 -22.01
C SER A 97 47.44 -8.30 -22.66
N ALA A 98 47.87 -7.91 -23.86
CA ALA A 98 49.22 -8.13 -24.36
C ALA A 98 49.56 -7.15 -25.49
N ALA A 99 50.56 -6.30 -25.24
CA ALA A 99 51.32 -5.61 -26.28
C ALA A 99 52.05 -6.65 -27.16
N THR A 100 52.24 -6.40 -28.47
CA THR A 100 53.52 -6.12 -29.16
C THR A 100 53.35 -6.13 -30.70
N ALA A 101 53.90 -5.10 -31.36
CA ALA A 101 54.57 -5.04 -32.69
C ALA A 101 54.04 -5.73 -33.98
N ALA A 102 54.02 -4.92 -35.05
CA ALA A 102 54.66 -5.12 -36.38
C ALA A 102 53.74 -5.08 -37.63
N ALA A 103 54.10 -4.12 -38.51
CA ALA A 103 54.06 -4.12 -39.99
C ALA A 103 52.75 -4.43 -40.76
N HIS A 104 52.21 -3.41 -41.44
CA HIS A 104 52.37 -3.24 -42.90
C HIS A 104 51.94 -1.84 -43.36
#